data_AF-A0A7Y4W6G8-F1
#
_entry.id   AF-A0A7Y4W6G8-F1
#
_cell.length_a   1.000
_cell.length_b   1.000
_cell.length_c   1.000
_cell.angle_alpha   90.00
_cell.angle_beta   90.00
_cell.angle_gamma   90.00
#
_symmetry.space_group_name_H-M   'P 1'
#
loop_
_entity.id
_entity.type
_entity.pdbx_description
1 polymer ?
#
loop_
_entity_poly.entity_id
_entity_poly.type
_entity_poly.pdbx_seq_one_letter_code
_entity_poly.pdbx_strand_id
1 'polypeptide(L)'
;MMAVADRIRGDAFQPWVVEANHRLSAYLILGWTFAALSGHAFDWFTIPVALLLVAGASSGLSEPIGAYLTNRSMDVSQLEWWQFGWLKQSAMLSMIFRGAMWGLPVSLLWYFDHSLIWALPAYTIAMPAAAVIAKYLFNADWARMEFIRGGLAGGLFVGFVTLSQ
;
A
#
# COMPACT_ATOMS: atom_id res chain seq x y z
N MET A 1 3.29 25.48 -2.09
CA MET A 1 4.32 24.51 -1.63
C MET A 1 3.90 23.04 -1.73
N MET A 2 2.66 22.69 -2.14
CA MET A 2 2.25 21.28 -2.38
C MET A 2 2.85 20.65 -3.65
N ALA A 3 3.17 21.46 -4.67
CA ALA A 3 3.61 20.98 -5.99
C ALA A 3 4.94 20.20 -6.05
N VAL A 4 5.79 20.28 -5.01
CA VAL A 4 7.07 19.54 -4.97
C VAL A 4 6.88 18.15 -4.35
N ALA A 5 6.08 18.04 -3.29
CA ALA A 5 5.74 16.75 -2.70
C ALA A 5 4.94 15.89 -3.69
N ASP A 6 4.02 16.49 -4.45
CA ASP A 6 3.19 15.77 -5.44
C ASP A 6 4.01 15.33 -6.66
N ARG A 7 5.03 16.12 -7.06
CA ARG A 7 6.01 15.70 -8.09
C ARG A 7 6.92 14.57 -7.65
N ILE A 8 7.28 14.52 -6.36
CA ILE A 8 8.04 13.40 -5.78
C ILE A 8 7.14 12.16 -5.64
N ARG A 9 5.81 12.30 -5.59
CA ARG A 9 4.87 11.19 -5.38
C ARG A 9 4.39 10.50 -6.66
N GLY A 10 4.62 11.08 -7.85
CA GLY A 10 4.43 10.38 -9.13
C GLY A 10 3.09 10.57 -9.83
N ASP A 11 2.34 11.64 -9.52
CA ASP A 11 1.09 11.88 -10.21
C ASP A 11 1.29 12.51 -11.59
N ALA A 12 0.78 11.83 -12.62
CA ALA A 12 0.32 12.51 -13.82
C ALA A 12 -0.92 13.35 -13.42
N PHE A 13 -0.83 14.67 -13.67
CA PHE A 13 -1.82 15.70 -13.36
C PHE A 13 -3.29 15.22 -13.55
N GLN A 14 -4.03 14.96 -12.47
CA GLN A 14 -5.49 14.71 -12.51
C GLN A 14 -6.24 15.70 -11.60
N PRO A 15 -7.31 16.38 -12.03
CA PRO A 15 -7.83 17.59 -11.37
C PRO A 15 -8.17 17.41 -9.88
N TRP A 16 -7.47 18.17 -9.04
CA TRP A 16 -7.31 17.96 -7.60
C TRP A 16 -8.21 18.88 -6.76
N VAL A 17 -8.73 18.36 -5.65
CA VAL A 17 -8.91 18.97 -4.30
C VAL A 17 -10.02 18.24 -3.52
N VAL A 18 -11.14 17.87 -4.18
CA VAL A 18 -12.22 17.11 -3.52
C VAL A 18 -11.86 15.63 -3.35
N GLU A 19 -11.23 15.01 -4.36
CA GLU A 19 -10.75 13.62 -4.29
C GLU A 19 -9.58 13.43 -3.31
N ALA A 20 -8.77 14.47 -3.07
CA ALA A 20 -7.63 14.41 -2.17
C ALA A 20 -8.05 14.24 -0.69
N ASN A 21 -9.14 14.90 -0.27
CA ASN A 21 -9.66 14.81 1.10
C ASN A 21 -10.28 13.43 1.39
N HIS A 22 -11.00 12.85 0.42
CA HIS A 22 -11.55 11.50 0.56
C HIS A 22 -10.44 10.44 0.57
N ARG A 23 -9.37 10.63 -0.21
CA ARG A 23 -8.21 9.72 -0.19
C ARG A 23 -7.42 9.80 1.12
N LEU A 24 -7.17 11.02 1.63
CA LEU A 24 -6.45 11.19 2.90
C LEU A 24 -7.22 10.58 4.08
N SER A 25 -8.53 10.84 4.19
CA SER A 25 -9.36 10.26 5.24
C SER A 25 -9.42 8.73 5.15
N ALA A 26 -9.52 8.16 3.93
CA ALA A 26 -9.46 6.72 3.73
C ALA A 26 -8.10 6.13 4.16
N TYR A 27 -6.98 6.78 3.84
CA TYR A 27 -5.66 6.31 4.26
C TYR A 27 -5.44 6.45 5.77
N LEU A 28 -5.98 7.50 6.40
CA LEU A 28 -5.93 7.64 7.86
C LEU A 28 -6.76 6.56 8.56
N ILE A 29 -7.95 6.24 8.03
CA ILE A 29 -8.78 5.13 8.54
C ILE A 29 -8.05 3.79 8.36
N LEU A 30 -7.42 3.55 7.22
CA LEU A 30 -6.62 2.36 6.99
C LEU A 30 -5.43 2.28 7.95
N GLY A 31 -4.72 3.38 8.13
CA GLY A 31 -3.60 3.51 9.08
C GLY A 31 -4.03 3.23 10.51
N TRP A 32 -5.16 3.78 10.94
CA TRP A 32 -5.73 3.51 12.26
C TRP A 32 -6.16 2.05 12.41
N THR A 33 -6.79 1.49 11.38
CA THR A 33 -7.21 0.08 11.38
C THR A 33 -6.00 -0.83 11.52
N PHE A 34 -4.93 -0.55 10.79
CA PHE A 34 -3.67 -1.29 10.89
C PHE A 34 -3.06 -1.16 12.30
N ALA A 35 -3.00 0.05 12.85
CA ALA A 35 -2.53 0.28 14.22
C ALA A 35 -3.35 -0.50 15.26
N ALA A 36 -4.67 -0.53 15.11
CA ALA A 36 -5.54 -1.32 15.98
C ALA A 36 -5.27 -2.83 15.87
N LEU A 37 -5.07 -3.34 14.64
CA LEU A 37 -4.71 -4.74 14.41
C LEU A 37 -3.31 -5.09 14.94
N SER A 38 -2.41 -4.12 15.04
CA SER A 38 -1.10 -4.30 15.66
C SER A 38 -1.10 -4.10 17.18
N GLY A 39 -2.27 -4.04 17.83
CA GLY A 39 -2.37 -3.88 19.29
C GLY A 39 -2.24 -2.43 19.79
N HIS A 40 -2.11 -1.47 18.86
CA HIS A 40 -1.90 -0.05 19.11
C HIS A 40 -3.14 0.76 18.74
N ALA A 41 -4.32 0.35 19.19
CA ALA A 41 -5.59 0.99 18.79
C ALA A 41 -5.78 2.40 19.36
N PHE A 42 -5.27 2.65 20.57
CA PHE A 42 -5.49 3.88 21.34
C PHE A 42 -4.26 4.27 22.18
N ASP A 43 -3.06 4.07 21.64
CA ASP A 43 -1.82 4.40 22.33
C ASP A 43 -0.94 5.37 21.53
N TRP A 44 0.29 5.55 21.99
CA TRP A 44 1.21 6.54 21.45
C TRP A 44 1.75 6.12 20.07
N PHE A 45 1.59 4.85 19.67
CA PHE A 45 1.97 4.35 18.35
C PHE A 45 0.86 4.50 17.31
N THR A 46 -0.40 4.65 17.72
CA THR A 46 -1.54 4.79 16.79
C THR A 46 -1.31 5.91 15.76
N ILE A 47 -0.94 7.11 16.23
CA ILE A 47 -0.75 8.28 15.37
C ILE A 47 0.48 8.10 14.46
N PRO A 48 1.69 7.74 14.97
CA PRO A 48 2.85 7.46 14.11
C PRO A 48 2.59 6.39 13.04
N VAL A 49 1.97 5.26 13.41
CA VAL A 49 1.66 4.18 12.46
C VAL A 49 0.72 4.69 11.36
N ALA A 50 -0.36 5.38 11.73
CA ALA A 50 -1.31 5.89 10.76
C ALA A 50 -0.67 6.91 9.80
N LEU A 51 0.14 7.83 10.32
CA LEU A 51 0.84 8.84 9.51
C LEU A 51 1.90 8.22 8.59
N LEU A 52 2.66 7.22 9.08
CA LEU A 52 3.68 6.53 8.30
C LEU A 52 3.06 5.69 7.18
N LEU A 53 1.91 5.06 7.44
CA LEU A 53 1.17 4.34 6.40
C LEU A 53 0.65 5.30 5.32
N VAL A 54 0.10 6.45 5.72
CA VAL A 54 -0.31 7.52 4.80
C VAL A 54 0.90 8.04 4.00
N ALA A 55 2.07 8.17 4.62
CA ALA A 55 3.29 8.59 3.95
C ALA A 55 3.80 7.53 2.95
N GLY A 56 3.65 6.25 3.27
CA GLY A 56 3.95 5.12 2.37
C GLY A 56 2.95 4.97 1.23
N ALA A 57 1.73 5.52 1.38
CA ALA A 57 0.74 5.58 0.31
C ALA A 57 1.20 6.57 -0.79
N SER A 58 2.00 6.08 -1.74
CA SER A 58 2.28 6.84 -2.98
C SER A 58 0.98 7.04 -3.76
N SER A 59 0.79 8.26 -4.26
CA SER A 59 -0.17 8.52 -5.33
C SER A 59 0.35 7.88 -6.64
N GLY A 60 -0.55 7.56 -7.57
CA GLY A 60 -0.25 6.69 -8.73
C GLY A 60 -0.65 5.22 -8.55
N LEU A 61 -1.77 4.92 -7.86
CA LEU A 61 -2.23 3.55 -7.55
C LEU A 61 -2.35 2.58 -8.74
N SER A 62 -2.43 3.09 -9.95
CA SER A 62 -3.19 2.44 -11.01
C SER A 62 -2.40 1.52 -11.93
N GLU A 63 -1.13 1.81 -12.23
CA GLU A 63 -0.55 1.20 -13.43
C GLU A 63 -0.18 -0.28 -13.27
N PRO A 64 0.66 -0.71 -12.29
CA PRO A 64 1.00 -2.12 -12.16
C PRO A 64 -0.21 -2.99 -11.79
N ILE A 65 -1.11 -2.49 -10.94
CA ILE A 65 -2.32 -3.21 -10.55
C ILE A 65 -3.27 -3.30 -11.75
N GLY A 66 -3.57 -2.18 -12.40
CA GLY A 66 -4.45 -2.12 -13.56
C GLY A 66 -3.94 -2.96 -14.73
N ALA A 67 -2.64 -2.92 -15.02
CA ALA A 67 -2.02 -3.75 -16.04
C ALA A 67 -2.18 -5.25 -15.72
N TYR A 68 -1.93 -5.65 -14.46
CA TYR A 68 -2.10 -7.03 -14.03
C TYR A 68 -3.56 -7.50 -14.11
N LEU A 69 -4.49 -6.69 -13.61
CA LEU A 69 -5.92 -6.96 -13.59
C LEU A 69 -6.50 -7.13 -15.00
N THR A 70 -6.03 -6.33 -15.96
CA THR A 70 -6.53 -6.31 -17.34
C THR A 70 -5.68 -7.12 -18.34
N ASN A 71 -4.72 -7.92 -17.87
CA ASN A 71 -3.83 -8.74 -18.71
C ASN A 71 -3.09 -7.95 -19.81
N ARG A 72 -2.69 -6.72 -19.52
CA ARG A 72 -1.93 -5.88 -20.46
C ARG A 72 -0.52 -5.61 -19.95
N SER A 73 0.36 -5.21 -20.86
CA SER A 73 1.64 -4.61 -20.48
C SER A 73 1.41 -3.27 -19.78
N MET A 74 2.33 -2.90 -18.89
CA MET A 74 2.32 -1.57 -18.29
C MET A 74 2.57 -0.50 -19.36
N ASP A 75 1.79 0.57 -19.33
CA ASP A 75 1.92 1.73 -20.19
C ASP A 75 3.08 2.60 -19.71
N VAL A 76 4.07 2.79 -20.58
CA VAL A 76 5.27 3.57 -20.32
C VAL A 76 4.95 5.01 -19.92
N SER A 77 3.86 5.58 -20.45
CA SER A 77 3.41 6.94 -20.14
C SER A 77 2.77 7.08 -18.75
N GLN A 78 2.39 5.96 -18.13
CA GLN A 78 1.72 5.89 -16.82
C GLN A 78 2.62 5.26 -15.74
N LEU A 79 3.90 5.01 -16.03
CA LEU A 79 4.83 4.46 -15.05
C LEU A 79 5.10 5.46 -13.93
N GLU A 80 5.11 4.96 -12.70
CA GLU A 80 5.53 5.70 -11.54
C GLU A 80 7.06 5.89 -11.55
N TRP A 81 7.55 6.98 -10.97
CA TRP A 81 8.98 7.36 -10.99
C TRP A 81 9.93 6.31 -10.40
N TRP A 82 9.43 5.47 -9.48
CA TRP A 82 10.19 4.38 -8.86
C TRP A 82 10.25 3.12 -9.74
N GLN A 83 9.46 3.04 -10.82
CA GLN A 83 9.44 1.90 -11.74
C GLN A 83 10.55 1.98 -12.79
N PHE A 84 11.77 1.63 -12.40
CA PHE A 84 12.94 1.55 -13.31
C PHE A 84 13.45 0.11 -13.47
N GLY A 85 14.32 -0.14 -14.47
CA GLY A 85 14.96 -1.45 -14.67
C GLY A 85 13.98 -2.58 -14.97
N TRP A 86 13.98 -3.64 -14.15
CA TRP A 86 13.03 -4.76 -14.26
C TRP A 86 11.63 -4.42 -13.75
N LEU A 87 11.48 -3.40 -12.90
CA LEU A 87 10.18 -3.02 -12.35
C LEU A 87 9.23 -2.56 -13.44
N LYS A 88 9.70 -1.79 -14.44
CA LYS A 88 8.88 -1.35 -15.58
C LYS A 88 8.43 -2.47 -16.52
N GLN A 89 9.03 -3.66 -16.41
CA GLN A 89 8.75 -4.80 -17.30
C GLN A 89 7.77 -5.80 -16.67
N SER A 90 7.62 -5.78 -15.34
CA SER A 90 6.82 -6.75 -14.61
C SER A 90 5.87 -6.07 -13.63
N ALA A 91 4.57 -6.14 -13.94
CA ALA A 91 3.50 -5.65 -13.07
C ALA A 91 3.56 -6.33 -11.69
N MET A 92 3.84 -7.63 -11.66
CA MET A 92 3.96 -8.39 -10.41
C MET A 92 5.13 -7.90 -9.55
N LEU A 93 6.31 -7.71 -10.15
CA LEU A 93 7.48 -7.22 -9.42
C LEU A 93 7.25 -5.80 -8.89
N SER A 94 6.60 -4.96 -9.68
CA SER A 94 6.18 -3.62 -9.26
C SER A 94 5.21 -3.65 -8.09
N MET A 95 4.23 -4.56 -8.06
CA MET A 95 3.32 -4.72 -6.91
C MET A 95 4.03 -5.19 -5.64
N ILE A 96 4.98 -6.12 -5.76
CA ILE A 96 5.81 -6.58 -4.62
C ILE A 96 6.62 -5.40 -4.05
N PHE A 97 7.31 -4.67 -4.92
CA PHE A 97 8.11 -3.51 -4.53
C PHE A 97 7.25 -2.41 -3.90
N ARG A 98 6.07 -2.15 -4.46
CA ARG A 98 5.12 -1.19 -3.91
C ARG A 98 4.59 -1.60 -2.53
N GLY A 99 4.25 -2.88 -2.36
CA GLY A 99 3.88 -3.42 -1.05
C GLY A 99 5.02 -3.22 -0.04
N ALA A 100 6.26 -3.44 -0.44
CA ALA A 100 7.42 -3.15 0.40
C ALA A 100 7.51 -1.65 0.77
N MET A 101 7.30 -0.73 -0.18
CA MET A 101 7.28 0.71 0.09
C MET A 101 6.19 1.14 1.09
N TRP A 102 5.04 0.45 1.11
CA TRP A 102 3.96 0.70 2.07
C TRP A 102 4.28 0.19 3.47
N GLY A 103 4.82 -1.02 3.57
CA GLY A 103 5.17 -1.62 4.86
C GLY A 103 6.45 -1.06 5.47
N LEU A 104 7.39 -0.56 4.66
CA LEU A 104 8.71 -0.12 5.11
C LEU A 104 8.64 1.00 6.16
N PRO A 105 7.91 2.13 5.96
CA PRO A 105 7.85 3.20 6.95
C PRO A 105 7.39 2.74 8.33
N VAL A 106 6.34 1.89 8.38
CA VAL A 106 5.84 1.33 9.64
C VAL A 106 6.84 0.36 10.23
N SER A 107 7.49 -0.46 9.39
CA SER A 107 8.51 -1.40 9.87
C SER A 107 9.69 -0.72 10.54
N LEU A 108 10.01 0.55 10.22
CA LEU A 108 11.07 1.31 10.89
C LEU A 108 10.78 1.58 12.37
N LEU A 109 9.52 1.51 12.80
CA LEU A 109 9.14 1.59 14.21
C LEU A 109 9.51 0.32 15.00
N TRP A 110 10.08 -0.71 14.36
CA TRP A 110 10.56 -1.93 15.02
C TRP A 110 11.52 -1.68 16.17
N TYR A 111 12.26 -0.56 16.11
CA TYR A 111 13.18 -0.12 17.17
C TYR A 111 12.45 0.11 18.50
N PHE A 112 11.18 0.52 18.45
CA PHE A 112 10.36 0.78 19.63
C PHE A 112 9.40 -0.37 19.94
N ASP A 113 8.84 -1.01 18.92
CA ASP A 113 8.01 -2.21 19.05
C ASP A 113 8.39 -3.24 17.98
N HIS A 114 9.06 -4.32 18.41
CA HIS A 114 9.56 -5.37 17.52
C HIS A 114 8.48 -6.01 16.66
N SER A 115 7.21 -6.02 17.07
CA SER A 115 6.11 -6.59 16.27
C SER A 115 5.93 -5.85 14.94
N LEU A 116 6.26 -4.55 14.88
CA LEU A 116 6.05 -3.71 13.71
C LEU A 116 6.96 -4.06 12.54
N ILE A 117 8.05 -4.82 12.76
CA ILE A 117 8.92 -5.31 11.67
C ILE A 117 8.13 -6.13 10.64
N TRP A 118 7.06 -6.81 11.08
CA TRP A 118 6.23 -7.66 10.24
C TRP A 118 5.33 -6.89 9.27
N ALA A 119 5.22 -5.56 9.41
CA ALA A 119 4.49 -4.73 8.46
C ALA A 119 5.07 -4.81 7.05
N LEU A 120 6.41 -4.88 6.92
CA LEU A 120 7.09 -5.00 5.64
C LEU A 120 6.65 -6.26 4.85
N PRO A 121 6.90 -7.49 5.34
CA PRO A 121 6.48 -8.69 4.63
C PRO A 121 4.96 -8.80 4.45
N ALA A 122 4.17 -8.31 5.42
CA ALA A 122 2.71 -8.33 5.32
C ALA A 122 2.21 -7.54 4.09
N TYR A 123 2.67 -6.30 3.90
CA TYR A 123 2.29 -5.51 2.73
C TYR A 123 2.93 -6.00 1.43
N THR A 124 4.18 -6.48 1.46
CA THR A 124 4.86 -7.07 0.29
C THR A 124 4.09 -8.26 -0.29
N ILE A 125 3.45 -9.07 0.56
CA ILE A 125 2.64 -10.22 0.14
C ILE A 125 1.20 -9.82 -0.17
N ALA A 126 0.57 -9.00 0.68
CA ALA A 126 -0.83 -8.63 0.54
C ALA A 126 -1.13 -7.93 -0.78
N MET A 127 -0.22 -7.08 -1.25
CA MET A 127 -0.42 -6.30 -2.48
C MET A 127 -0.57 -7.17 -3.74
N PRO A 128 0.39 -8.04 -4.12
CA PRO A 128 0.21 -8.94 -5.25
C PRO A 128 -0.90 -9.98 -5.02
N ALA A 129 -1.05 -10.49 -3.79
CA ALA A 129 -2.08 -11.49 -3.47
C ALA A 129 -3.49 -10.93 -3.67
N ALA A 130 -3.75 -9.69 -3.23
CA ALA A 130 -5.03 -9.03 -3.43
C ALA A 130 -5.37 -8.86 -4.92
N ALA A 131 -4.39 -8.49 -5.74
CA ALA A 131 -4.58 -8.37 -7.19
C ALA A 131 -4.89 -9.72 -7.85
N VAL A 132 -4.19 -10.80 -7.44
CA VAL A 132 -4.48 -12.17 -7.89
C VAL A 132 -5.91 -12.57 -7.53
N ILE A 133 -6.29 -12.40 -6.26
CA ILE A 133 -7.63 -12.77 -5.77
C ILE A 133 -8.71 -11.95 -6.48
N ALA A 134 -8.52 -10.63 -6.60
CA ALA A 134 -9.46 -9.74 -7.28
C ALA A 134 -9.66 -10.14 -8.75
N LYS A 135 -8.58 -10.47 -9.45
CA LYS A 135 -8.62 -10.91 -10.84
C LYS A 135 -9.43 -12.20 -11.03
N TYR A 136 -9.16 -13.22 -10.22
CA TYR A 136 -9.73 -14.55 -10.43
C TYR A 136 -11.08 -14.77 -9.75
N LEU A 137 -11.35 -14.12 -8.62
CA LEU A 137 -12.58 -14.33 -7.85
C LEU A 137 -13.60 -13.19 -8.00
N PHE A 138 -13.15 -12.01 -8.46
CA PHE A 138 -13.97 -10.79 -8.43
C PHE A 138 -13.93 -9.98 -9.73
N ASN A 139 -13.62 -10.62 -10.86
CA ASN A 139 -13.63 -10.00 -12.19
C ASN A 139 -12.84 -8.67 -12.25
N ALA A 140 -11.70 -8.60 -11.54
CA ALA A 140 -10.87 -7.41 -11.47
C ALA A 140 -11.55 -6.16 -10.88
N ASP A 141 -12.54 -6.33 -10.01
CA ASP A 141 -13.17 -5.24 -9.25
C ASP A 141 -12.16 -4.53 -8.34
N TRP A 142 -11.92 -3.25 -8.64
CA TRP A 142 -10.97 -2.41 -7.92
C TRP A 142 -11.34 -2.18 -6.45
N ALA A 143 -12.61 -1.91 -6.16
CA ALA A 143 -13.06 -1.63 -4.80
C ALA A 143 -12.90 -2.87 -3.92
N ARG A 144 -13.20 -4.05 -4.46
CA ARG A 144 -12.97 -5.32 -3.76
C ARG A 144 -11.49 -5.60 -3.57
N MET A 145 -10.66 -5.30 -4.57
CA MET A 145 -9.20 -5.46 -4.47
C MET A 145 -8.63 -4.66 -3.29
N GLU A 146 -9.05 -3.39 -3.13
CA GLU A 146 -8.63 -2.55 -2.02
C GLU A 146 -9.04 -3.12 -0.66
N PHE A 147 -10.28 -3.59 -0.54
CA PHE A 147 -10.77 -4.23 0.68
C PHE A 147 -9.98 -5.50 1.02
N ILE A 148 -9.75 -6.37 0.02
CA ILE A 148 -8.97 -7.60 0.17
C ILE A 148 -7.53 -7.29 0.57
N ARG A 149 -6.92 -6.27 -0.04
CA ARG A 149 -5.55 -5.82 0.27
C ARG A 149 -5.41 -5.42 1.72
N GLY A 150 -6.32 -4.57 2.23
CA GLY A 150 -6.32 -4.16 3.64
C GLY A 150 -6.52 -5.35 4.58
N GLY A 151 -7.50 -6.21 4.28
CA GLY A 151 -7.77 -7.42 5.06
C GLY A 151 -6.60 -8.41 5.10
N LEU A 152 -5.96 -8.65 3.95
CA LEU A 152 -4.78 -9.51 3.86
C LEU A 152 -3.57 -8.91 4.59
N ALA A 153 -3.30 -7.61 4.41
CA ALA A 153 -2.18 -6.96 5.07
C ALA A 153 -2.33 -7.04 6.59
N GLY A 154 -3.52 -6.73 7.12
CA GLY A 154 -3.81 -6.85 8.55
C GLY A 154 -3.76 -8.29 9.05
N GLY A 155 -4.38 -9.23 8.33
CA GLY A 155 -4.41 -10.64 8.71
C GLY A 155 -3.03 -11.31 8.69
N LEU A 156 -2.22 -11.03 7.66
CA LEU A 156 -0.84 -11.51 7.58
C LEU A 156 0.02 -10.93 8.70
N PHE A 157 -0.12 -9.63 8.99
CA PHE A 157 0.59 -8.98 10.09
C PHE A 157 0.30 -9.69 11.42
N VAL A 158 -0.98 -9.84 11.78
CA VAL A 158 -1.38 -10.53 13.02
C VAL A 158 -0.85 -11.96 13.03
N GLY A 159 -0.98 -12.69 11.93
CA GLY A 159 -0.47 -14.05 11.80
C GLY A 159 1.05 -14.13 12.04
N PHE A 160 1.83 -13.23 11.44
CA PHE A 160 3.28 -13.19 11.65
C PHE A 160 3.67 -12.86 13.09
N VAL A 161 2.99 -11.89 13.71
CA VAL A 161 3.21 -11.56 15.12
C VAL A 161 2.92 -12.76 16.01
N THR A 162 1.77 -13.41 15.85
CA THR A 162 1.38 -14.58 16.67
C THR A 162 2.33 -15.77 16.48
N LEU A 163 2.82 -16.02 15.27
CA LEU A 163 3.76 -17.12 15.00
C LEU A 163 5.19 -16.86 15.47
N SER A 164 5.52 -15.61 15.83
CA SER A 164 6.86 -15.22 16.28
C SER A 164 7.05 -15.21 17.81
N GLN A 165 5.98 -15.47 18.56
CA GLN A 165 5.95 -15.60 20.02
C GLN A 165 6.15 -17.05 20.45
#